data_AF-A0A4Q2V8F0-F1
#
_entry.id   AF-A0A4Q2V8F0-F1
#
_cell.length_a   1.000
_cell.length_b   1.000
_cell.length_c   1.000
_cell.angle_alpha   90.00
_cell.angle_beta   90.00
_cell.angle_gamma   90.00
#
_symmetry.space_group_name_H-M   'P 1'
#
loop_
_entity.id
_entity.type
_entity.pdbx_description
1 polymer ?
#
loop_
_entity_poly.entity_id
_entity_poly.type
_entity_poly.pdbx_seq_one_letter_code
_entity_poly.pdbx_strand_id
1 'polypeptide(L)'
;MHIKYLLINLFALTVSVKALPDADNDFGLEARDDSDALVQRWDCGHDAKEVYGKCVCNDKQLTWDGKKCVCPKGTTWEYGKCVPNKPSCHKPQVYNPHSRKCECPHGTEWKYGKCIPKCPHGQSYDKDQGKCVCPKGTEWKYGKCIPKCPDGQYFDKHQWKCVCPAGTSWKYGKCVKHCPKGQEYNKWSHKCECPKGTEWKYGKCIPKCPHGQYFDKDQWKCVCPKGKILEYGKCVCPKNQVEEYGKCVCKDGFKLEYGKCVPKCPKGQTFNKWSHKCECPKGTEWK
;
A
#
# COMPACT_ATOMS: atom_id res chain seq x y z
N MET A 1 24.22 -37.47 -64.41
CA MET A 1 24.39 -38.92 -64.68
C MET A 1 23.06 -39.57 -64.36
N HIS A 2 22.16 -39.79 -65.33
CA HIS A 2 22.18 -40.90 -66.30
C HIS A 2 22.60 -42.19 -65.62
N ILE A 3 21.75 -43.21 -65.54
CA ILE A 3 21.58 -44.16 -66.65
C ILE A 3 20.19 -44.83 -66.57
N LYS A 4 19.43 -44.69 -67.66
CA LYS A 4 18.40 -45.62 -68.14
C LYS A 4 19.10 -46.88 -68.66
N TYR A 5 18.57 -48.10 -68.51
CA TYR A 5 18.52 -49.16 -69.55
C TYR A 5 17.66 -50.32 -68.98
N LEU A 6 16.50 -50.76 -69.50
CA LEU A 6 16.06 -51.26 -70.82
C LEU A 6 16.55 -52.69 -71.17
N LEU A 7 15.56 -53.53 -71.48
CA LEU A 7 15.53 -54.71 -72.38
C LEU A 7 15.86 -56.09 -71.75
N ILE A 8 14.88 -57.00 -71.64
CA ILE A 8 14.24 -57.85 -72.68
C ILE A 8 15.21 -58.91 -73.23
N ASN A 9 14.92 -60.19 -72.93
CA ASN A 9 14.81 -61.34 -73.87
C ASN A 9 14.85 -62.67 -73.07
N LEU A 10 13.93 -63.62 -73.18
CA LEU A 10 13.40 -64.40 -74.32
C LEU A 10 13.98 -65.82 -74.26
N PHE A 11 13.14 -66.81 -73.93
CA PHE A 11 13.27 -68.17 -74.46
C PHE A 11 11.89 -68.82 -74.49
N ALA A 12 11.31 -68.82 -75.69
CA ALA A 12 10.20 -69.66 -76.09
C ALA A 12 10.78 -70.82 -76.89
N LEU A 13 10.44 -72.06 -76.53
CA LEU A 13 10.53 -73.29 -77.33
C LEU A 13 9.61 -74.28 -76.59
N THR A 14 8.62 -74.98 -77.16
CA THR A 14 8.44 -75.47 -78.53
C THR A 14 6.96 -75.68 -78.86
N VAL A 15 6.64 -75.45 -80.12
CA VAL A 15 5.39 -75.75 -80.83
C VAL A 15 5.20 -77.26 -81.02
N SER A 16 3.96 -77.74 -81.00
CA SER A 16 3.44 -78.63 -82.07
C SER A 16 1.92 -78.70 -82.03
N VAL A 17 1.31 -78.45 -83.20
CA VAL A 17 -0.12 -78.60 -83.49
C VAL A 17 -0.26 -79.65 -84.59
N LYS A 18 -1.27 -80.52 -84.48
CA LYS A 18 -2.08 -81.18 -85.56
C LYS A 18 -3.05 -82.17 -84.85
N ALA A 19 -4.36 -81.94 -84.75
CA ALA A 19 -5.43 -82.04 -85.78
C ALA A 19 -5.56 -83.52 -86.26
N LEU A 20 -6.61 -84.33 -86.06
CA LEU A 20 -8.08 -84.27 -86.33
C LEU A 20 -8.71 -85.66 -85.93
N PRO A 21 -10.01 -85.98 -86.17
CA PRO A 21 -11.17 -85.89 -85.28
C PRO A 21 -11.79 -87.28 -84.91
N ASP A 22 -12.86 -87.29 -84.09
CA ASP A 22 -14.07 -88.16 -84.14
C ASP A 22 -14.75 -88.06 -82.77
N ALA A 23 -15.82 -87.28 -82.64
CA ALA A 23 -17.21 -87.70 -82.86
C ALA A 23 -17.66 -88.72 -81.81
N ASP A 24 -18.26 -88.22 -80.72
CA ASP A 24 -19.46 -88.84 -80.16
C ASP A 24 -20.20 -87.82 -79.28
N ASN A 25 -21.47 -87.63 -79.63
CA ASN A 25 -22.43 -86.79 -78.92
C ASN A 25 -22.90 -87.52 -77.66
N ASP A 26 -22.80 -86.90 -76.47
CA ASP A 26 -23.96 -86.90 -75.58
C ASP A 26 -23.87 -85.79 -74.50
N PHE A 27 -25.03 -85.31 -74.12
CA PHE A 27 -25.28 -84.08 -73.39
C PHE A 27 -24.78 -84.08 -71.94
N GLY A 28 -23.92 -83.11 -71.60
CA GLY A 28 -23.56 -82.78 -70.22
C GLY A 28 -23.11 -81.32 -70.13
N LEU A 29 -24.02 -80.44 -69.72
CA LEU A 29 -23.74 -79.00 -69.53
C LEU A 29 -22.59 -78.79 -68.55
N GLU A 30 -21.54 -78.12 -69.04
CA GLU A 30 -20.46 -77.54 -68.26
C GLU A 30 -20.97 -76.42 -67.34
N ALA A 31 -20.36 -76.31 -66.16
CA ALA A 31 -19.84 -75.03 -65.68
C ALA A 31 -18.65 -75.32 -64.74
N ARG A 32 -17.45 -75.06 -65.25
CA ARG A 32 -16.18 -75.07 -64.52
C ARG A 32 -16.00 -73.72 -63.81
N ASP A 33 -15.63 -73.83 -62.53
CA ASP A 33 -14.65 -73.05 -61.74
C ASP A 33 -14.21 -71.67 -62.26
N ASP A 34 -14.33 -70.64 -61.42
CA ASP A 34 -13.46 -69.45 -61.44
C ASP A 34 -13.15 -69.05 -59.98
N SER A 35 -12.21 -69.80 -59.41
CA SER A 35 -11.42 -69.38 -58.26
C SER A 35 -10.31 -68.42 -58.73
N ASP A 36 -10.10 -67.35 -57.95
CA ASP A 36 -9.06 -66.30 -58.09
C ASP A 36 -9.25 -65.18 -59.13
N ALA A 37 -10.21 -64.31 -58.84
CA ALA A 37 -9.92 -62.87 -58.83
C ALA A 37 -9.91 -62.40 -57.38
N LEU A 38 -8.74 -61.98 -56.89
CA LEU A 38 -8.53 -61.30 -55.60
C LEU A 38 -9.31 -59.97 -55.57
N VAL A 39 -10.64 -60.04 -55.46
CA VAL A 39 -11.41 -58.95 -54.87
C VAL A 39 -11.00 -59.00 -53.40
N GLN A 40 -10.12 -58.09 -52.98
CA GLN A 40 -10.03 -57.76 -51.57
C GLN A 40 -11.43 -57.34 -51.14
N ARG A 41 -12.23 -58.28 -50.65
CA ARG A 41 -13.55 -58.00 -50.13
C ARG A 41 -13.31 -57.14 -48.91
N TRP A 42 -13.63 -55.85 -49.01
CA TRP A 42 -13.49 -54.92 -47.91
C TRP A 42 -14.54 -55.31 -46.88
N ASP A 43 -14.14 -56.11 -45.89
CA ASP A 43 -15.01 -56.39 -44.76
C ASP A 43 -15.08 -55.14 -43.87
N CYS A 44 -16.03 -54.27 -44.22
CA CYS A 44 -16.29 -53.03 -43.49
C CYS A 44 -17.03 -53.28 -42.15
N GLY A 45 -17.36 -54.54 -41.81
CA GLY A 45 -18.14 -54.91 -40.63
C GLY A 45 -19.62 -54.49 -40.73
N HIS A 46 -20.37 -54.66 -39.64
CA HIS A 46 -21.82 -54.36 -39.59
C HIS A 46 -22.15 -52.85 -39.57
N ASP A 47 -21.22 -52.02 -39.11
CA ASP A 47 -21.47 -50.59 -38.85
C ASP A 47 -21.14 -49.68 -40.05
N ALA A 48 -20.59 -50.25 -41.13
CA ALA A 48 -20.24 -49.55 -42.36
C ALA A 48 -20.60 -50.38 -43.59
N LYS A 49 -20.75 -49.71 -44.73
CA LYS A 49 -20.99 -50.32 -46.03
C LYS A 49 -19.92 -49.89 -47.02
N GLU A 50 -19.57 -50.78 -47.94
CA GLU A 50 -18.66 -50.45 -49.03
C GLU A 50 -19.39 -49.59 -50.08
N VAL A 51 -18.80 -48.44 -50.41
CA VAL A 51 -19.28 -47.51 -51.44
C VAL A 51 -18.10 -47.09 -52.29
N TYR A 52 -18.09 -47.48 -53.57
CA TYR A 52 -17.01 -47.20 -54.53
C TYR A 52 -15.60 -47.59 -54.01
N GLY A 53 -15.47 -48.79 -53.43
CA GLY A 53 -14.19 -49.31 -52.92
C GLY A 53 -13.72 -48.66 -51.62
N LYS A 54 -14.61 -48.00 -50.86
CA LYS A 54 -14.31 -47.41 -49.55
C LYS A 54 -15.39 -47.76 -48.53
N CYS A 55 -15.00 -48.07 -47.30
CA CYS A 55 -15.94 -48.25 -46.21
C CYS A 55 -16.51 -46.89 -45.76
N VAL A 56 -17.83 -46.77 -45.78
CA VAL A 56 -18.59 -45.58 -45.34
C VAL A 56 -19.53 -45.99 -44.22
N CYS A 57 -19.48 -45.27 -43.10
CA CYS A 57 -20.30 -45.54 -41.93
C CYS A 57 -21.80 -45.40 -42.20
N ASN A 58 -22.60 -46.29 -41.61
CA ASN A 58 -24.06 -46.24 -41.71
C ASN A 58 -24.63 -45.02 -40.97
N ASP A 59 -24.06 -44.68 -39.79
CA ASP A 59 -24.32 -43.41 -39.14
C ASP A 59 -23.49 -42.29 -39.78
N LYS A 60 -24.18 -41.30 -40.36
CA LYS A 60 -23.58 -40.14 -41.01
C LYS A 60 -22.77 -39.25 -40.06
N GLN A 61 -22.94 -39.41 -38.74
CA GLN A 61 -22.15 -38.70 -37.72
C GLN A 61 -20.76 -39.30 -37.52
N LEU A 62 -20.51 -40.54 -37.99
CA LEU A 62 -19.26 -41.27 -37.82
C LEU A 62 -18.40 -41.21 -39.09
N THR A 63 -17.09 -41.28 -38.89
CA THR A 63 -16.07 -41.36 -39.93
C THR A 63 -15.32 -42.67 -39.82
N TRP A 64 -14.97 -43.27 -40.96
CA TRP A 64 -14.18 -44.49 -41.00
C TRP A 64 -12.70 -44.21 -40.69
N ASP A 65 -12.12 -44.87 -39.69
CA ASP A 65 -10.70 -44.70 -39.32
C ASP A 65 -9.73 -45.67 -40.02
N GLY A 66 -10.26 -46.53 -40.91
CA GLY A 66 -9.51 -47.62 -41.53
C GLY A 66 -9.86 -49.01 -40.96
N LYS A 67 -10.48 -49.08 -39.78
CA LYS A 67 -10.88 -50.33 -39.12
C LYS A 67 -12.32 -50.31 -38.62
N LYS A 68 -12.82 -49.17 -38.14
CA LYS A 68 -14.18 -49.02 -37.59
C LYS A 68 -14.71 -47.61 -37.76
N CYS A 69 -16.01 -47.46 -37.52
CA CYS A 69 -16.67 -46.17 -37.45
C CYS A 69 -16.40 -45.48 -36.12
N VAL A 70 -15.81 -44.28 -36.18
CA VAL A 70 -15.48 -43.46 -35.01
C VAL A 70 -15.97 -42.04 -35.21
N CYS A 71 -16.17 -41.31 -34.11
CA CYS A 71 -16.47 -39.90 -34.19
C CYS A 71 -15.35 -39.11 -34.88
N PRO A 72 -15.68 -38.08 -35.69
CA PRO A 72 -14.70 -37.20 -36.32
C PRO A 72 -13.68 -36.63 -35.32
N LYS A 73 -12.48 -36.31 -35.81
CA LYS A 73 -11.43 -35.70 -34.97
C LYS A 73 -11.98 -34.48 -34.22
N GLY A 74 -11.80 -34.48 -32.90
CA GLY A 74 -12.31 -33.41 -32.03
C GLY A 74 -13.73 -33.64 -31.49
N THR A 75 -14.32 -34.83 -31.69
CA THR A 75 -15.61 -35.23 -31.12
C THR A 75 -15.54 -36.60 -30.44
N THR A 76 -16.43 -36.83 -29.48
CA THR A 76 -16.60 -38.07 -28.71
C THR A 76 -18.04 -38.54 -28.76
N TRP A 77 -18.26 -39.86 -28.69
CA TRP A 77 -19.60 -40.45 -28.67
C TRP A 77 -20.25 -40.28 -27.29
N GLU A 78 -21.24 -39.39 -27.17
CA GLU A 78 -22.06 -39.22 -25.95
C GLU A 78 -23.55 -39.29 -26.33
N TYR A 79 -24.34 -40.09 -25.60
CA TYR A 79 -25.80 -40.21 -25.77
C TYR A 79 -26.28 -40.45 -27.22
N GLY A 80 -25.57 -41.30 -27.97
CA GLY A 80 -25.95 -41.69 -29.34
C GLY A 80 -25.61 -40.65 -30.42
N LYS A 81 -24.75 -39.66 -30.12
CA LYS A 81 -24.29 -38.64 -31.06
C LYS A 81 -22.81 -38.31 -30.85
N CYS A 82 -22.15 -37.86 -31.90
CA CYS A 82 -20.80 -37.30 -31.78
C CYS A 82 -20.89 -35.85 -31.28
N VAL A 83 -20.44 -35.61 -30.04
CA VAL A 83 -20.40 -34.28 -29.43
C VAL A 83 -18.97 -33.74 -29.44
N PRO A 84 -18.74 -32.42 -29.58
CA PRO A 84 -17.41 -31.83 -29.48
C PRO A 84 -16.70 -32.22 -28.18
N ASN A 85 -15.41 -32.55 -28.29
CA ASN A 85 -14.57 -32.85 -27.14
C ASN A 85 -14.61 -31.67 -26.17
N LYS A 86 -14.97 -31.95 -24.91
CA LYS A 86 -14.83 -30.95 -23.85
C LYS A 86 -13.34 -30.60 -23.74
N PRO A 87 -12.94 -29.31 -23.84
CA PRO A 87 -11.54 -28.95 -23.71
C PRO A 87 -11.01 -29.39 -22.34
N SER A 88 -9.80 -29.95 -22.33
CA SER A 88 -9.15 -30.41 -21.10
C SER A 88 -8.70 -29.20 -20.29
N CYS A 89 -9.41 -28.92 -19.20
CA CYS A 89 -9.07 -27.85 -18.27
C CYS A 89 -8.09 -28.34 -17.21
N HIS A 90 -7.19 -27.46 -16.74
CA HIS A 90 -6.34 -27.78 -15.61
C HIS A 90 -7.21 -27.97 -14.36
N LYS A 91 -7.15 -29.13 -13.71
CA LYS A 91 -7.89 -29.33 -12.44
C LYS A 91 -7.41 -28.29 -11.41
N PRO A 92 -8.32 -27.56 -10.72
CA PRO A 92 -9.76 -27.77 -10.59
C PRO A 92 -10.65 -26.85 -11.46
N GLN A 93 -10.13 -26.27 -12.54
CA GLN A 93 -10.95 -25.48 -13.48
C GLN A 93 -12.02 -26.35 -14.15
N VAL A 94 -13.18 -25.76 -14.37
CA VAL A 94 -14.33 -26.37 -15.05
C VAL A 94 -14.58 -25.59 -16.33
N TYR A 95 -14.80 -26.31 -17.44
CA TYR A 95 -15.18 -25.68 -18.70
C TYR A 95 -16.57 -25.07 -18.58
N ASN A 96 -16.69 -23.77 -18.80
CA ASN A 96 -17.96 -23.07 -18.87
C ASN A 96 -18.42 -23.01 -20.34
N PRO A 97 -19.50 -23.72 -20.74
CA PRO A 97 -19.97 -23.74 -22.12
C PRO A 97 -20.46 -22.38 -22.63
N HIS A 98 -20.94 -21.50 -21.74
CA HIS A 98 -21.47 -20.19 -22.11
C HIS A 98 -20.35 -19.21 -22.48
N SER A 99 -19.29 -19.15 -21.67
CA SER A 99 -18.12 -18.31 -21.94
C SER A 99 -17.07 -18.96 -22.83
N ARG A 100 -17.23 -20.26 -23.13
CA ARG A 100 -16.30 -21.11 -23.90
C ARG A 100 -14.87 -21.10 -23.34
N LYS A 101 -14.73 -21.01 -22.03
CA LYS A 101 -13.43 -20.92 -21.34
C LYS A 101 -13.38 -21.86 -20.13
N CYS A 102 -12.17 -22.30 -19.77
CA CYS A 102 -11.91 -22.95 -18.49
C CYS A 102 -11.93 -21.90 -17.38
N GLU A 103 -12.86 -22.03 -16.44
CA GLU A 103 -13.04 -21.09 -15.34
C GLU A 103 -12.82 -21.79 -14.00
N CYS A 104 -12.30 -21.05 -13.03
CA CYS A 104 -12.21 -21.56 -11.68
C CYS A 104 -13.61 -21.60 -11.02
N PRO A 105 -13.84 -22.50 -10.05
CA PRO A 105 -15.08 -22.56 -9.30
C PRO A 105 -15.51 -21.20 -8.74
N HIS A 106 -16.82 -21.02 -8.51
CA HIS A 106 -17.35 -19.77 -7.99
C HIS A 106 -16.63 -19.32 -6.71
N GLY A 107 -16.28 -18.03 -6.63
CA GLY A 107 -15.50 -17.47 -5.52
C GLY A 107 -13.98 -17.67 -5.63
N THR A 108 -13.47 -18.26 -6.70
CA THR A 108 -12.02 -18.45 -6.94
C THR A 108 -11.57 -17.85 -8.28
N GLU A 109 -10.27 -17.61 -8.41
CA GLU A 109 -9.63 -17.06 -9.61
C GLU A 109 -8.35 -17.84 -9.97
N TRP A 110 -8.02 -17.87 -11.25
CA TRP A 110 -6.82 -18.56 -11.73
C TRP A 110 -5.58 -17.68 -11.55
N LYS A 111 -4.73 -18.04 -10.57
CA LYS A 111 -3.45 -17.37 -10.32
C LYS A 111 -2.41 -18.39 -9.84
N TYR A 112 -1.14 -18.18 -10.19
CA TYR A 112 -0.03 -19.05 -9.77
C TYR A 112 -0.22 -20.54 -10.15
N GLY A 113 -0.84 -20.80 -11.32
CA GLY A 113 -1.06 -22.17 -11.81
C GLY A 113 -2.11 -22.98 -11.05
N LYS A 114 -2.91 -22.33 -10.19
CA LYS A 114 -4.02 -22.97 -9.46
C LYS A 114 -5.22 -22.02 -9.31
N CYS A 115 -6.38 -22.57 -8.98
CA CYS A 115 -7.51 -21.75 -8.54
C CYS A 115 -7.31 -21.35 -7.07
N ILE A 116 -7.25 -20.05 -6.79
CA ILE A 116 -7.16 -19.50 -5.44
C ILE A 116 -8.42 -18.71 -5.08
N PRO A 117 -8.80 -18.60 -3.80
CA PRO A 117 -9.92 -17.77 -3.38
C PRO A 117 -9.76 -16.31 -3.84
N LYS A 118 -10.83 -15.73 -4.40
CA LYS A 118 -10.90 -14.29 -4.67
C LYS A 118 -10.99 -13.57 -3.33
N CYS A 119 -10.00 -12.74 -3.02
CA CYS A 119 -9.94 -12.08 -1.72
C CYS A 119 -10.84 -10.83 -1.67
N PRO A 120 -11.84 -10.79 -0.77
CA PRO A 120 -12.79 -9.70 -0.72
C PRO A 120 -12.25 -8.52 0.10
N HIS A 121 -12.80 -7.34 -0.14
CA HIS A 121 -12.65 -6.14 0.69
C HIS A 121 -11.20 -5.74 1.02
N GLY A 122 -10.32 -5.77 0.00
CA GLY A 122 -8.93 -5.28 0.09
C GLY A 122 -7.93 -6.28 0.69
N GLN A 123 -8.35 -7.52 0.92
CA GLN A 123 -7.44 -8.60 1.30
C GLN A 123 -6.57 -9.05 0.12
N SER A 124 -5.39 -9.59 0.43
CA SER A 124 -4.50 -10.24 -0.53
C SER A 124 -4.33 -11.71 -0.18
N TYR A 125 -4.21 -12.56 -1.20
CA TYR A 125 -3.94 -13.98 -0.98
C TYR A 125 -2.49 -14.18 -0.52
N ASP A 126 -2.32 -14.72 0.67
CA ASP A 126 -1.04 -15.12 1.23
C ASP A 126 -0.76 -16.57 0.82
N LYS A 127 0.34 -16.79 0.09
CA LYS A 127 0.71 -18.10 -0.44
C LYS A 127 1.17 -19.06 0.65
N ASP A 128 1.85 -18.53 1.68
CA ASP A 128 2.42 -19.31 2.77
C ASP A 128 1.32 -19.78 3.72
N GLN A 129 0.32 -18.93 3.97
CA GLN A 129 -0.84 -19.26 4.80
C GLN A 129 -2.00 -19.90 4.04
N GLY A 130 -1.95 -19.89 2.71
CA GLY A 130 -2.98 -20.47 1.84
C GLY A 130 -4.35 -19.79 1.92
N LYS A 131 -4.43 -18.56 2.46
CA LYS A 131 -5.69 -17.85 2.73
C LYS A 131 -5.60 -16.37 2.38
N CYS A 132 -6.76 -15.72 2.28
CA CYS A 132 -6.83 -14.27 2.19
C CYS A 132 -6.46 -13.65 3.53
N VAL A 133 -5.55 -12.68 3.50
CA VAL A 133 -5.12 -11.92 4.68
C VAL A 133 -5.14 -10.44 4.37
N CYS A 134 -5.26 -9.64 5.41
CA CYS A 134 -5.09 -8.21 5.27
C CYS A 134 -3.61 -7.85 5.01
N PRO A 135 -3.34 -6.82 4.18
CA PRO A 135 -1.98 -6.34 3.92
C PRO A 135 -1.19 -6.05 5.20
N LYS A 136 0.15 -6.07 5.11
CA LYS A 136 1.01 -5.68 6.24
C LYS A 136 0.62 -4.30 6.78
N GLY A 137 0.55 -4.17 8.10
CA GLY A 137 0.10 -2.93 8.77
C GLY A 137 -1.42 -2.77 8.87
N THR A 138 -2.22 -3.73 8.40
CA THR A 138 -3.68 -3.71 8.52
C THR A 138 -4.21 -4.94 9.25
N GLU A 139 -5.46 -4.88 9.72
CA GLU A 139 -6.17 -5.96 10.40
C GLU A 139 -7.61 -6.07 9.91
N TRP A 140 -8.19 -7.27 10.00
CA TRP A 140 -9.56 -7.52 9.57
C TRP A 140 -10.54 -7.13 10.69
N LYS A 141 -11.26 -6.01 10.50
CA LYS A 141 -12.30 -5.53 11.42
C LYS A 141 -13.41 -4.84 10.64
N TYR A 142 -14.64 -4.92 11.14
CA TYR A 142 -15.80 -4.26 10.50
C TYR A 142 -16.03 -4.67 9.03
N GLY A 143 -15.73 -5.94 8.69
CA GLY A 143 -15.96 -6.49 7.35
C GLY A 143 -14.97 -6.04 6.27
N LYS A 144 -13.88 -5.35 6.61
CA LYS A 144 -12.80 -5.02 5.67
C LYS A 144 -11.44 -4.90 6.37
N CYS A 145 -10.37 -4.77 5.59
CA CYS A 145 -9.05 -4.48 6.14
C CYS A 145 -8.97 -3.01 6.57
N ILE A 146 -8.62 -2.78 7.83
CA ILE A 146 -8.42 -1.44 8.40
C ILE A 146 -6.97 -1.28 8.87
N PRO A 147 -6.40 -0.07 8.86
CA PRO A 147 -5.08 0.18 9.43
C PRO A 147 -5.00 -0.26 10.91
N LYS A 148 -3.93 -0.96 11.29
CA LYS A 148 -3.59 -1.17 12.69
C LYS A 148 -3.13 0.16 13.27
N CYS A 149 -3.80 0.63 14.32
CA CYS A 149 -3.49 1.94 14.88
C CYS A 149 -2.23 1.91 15.75
N PRO A 150 -1.24 2.78 15.48
CA PRO A 150 -0.01 2.85 16.24
C PRO A 150 -0.21 3.50 17.63
N ASP A 151 0.66 3.16 18.57
CA ASP A 151 0.98 3.86 19.82
C ASP A 151 -0.13 4.73 20.44
N GLY A 152 -1.14 4.04 21.00
CA GLY A 152 -2.21 4.68 21.78
C GLY A 152 -3.30 5.37 20.95
N GLN A 153 -3.23 5.29 19.61
CA GLN A 153 -4.35 5.65 18.75
C GLN A 153 -5.43 4.57 18.77
N TYR A 154 -6.66 4.98 18.45
CA TYR A 154 -7.75 4.08 18.18
C TYR A 154 -8.32 4.33 16.78
N PHE A 155 -9.00 3.33 16.24
CA PHE A 155 -9.63 3.45 14.94
C PHE A 155 -10.98 4.16 15.07
N ASP A 156 -11.10 5.35 14.50
CA ASP A 156 -12.34 6.09 14.45
C ASP A 156 -13.17 5.65 13.24
N LYS A 157 -14.35 5.07 13.51
CA LYS A 157 -15.27 4.54 12.48
C LYS A 157 -15.95 5.63 11.64
N HIS A 158 -16.10 6.83 12.18
CA HIS A 158 -16.72 7.95 11.47
C HIS A 158 -15.73 8.59 10.51
N GLN A 159 -14.47 8.75 10.95
CA GLN A 159 -13.40 9.35 10.17
C GLN A 159 -12.62 8.34 9.32
N TRP A 160 -12.87 7.03 9.49
CA TRP A 160 -12.20 5.94 8.78
C TRP A 160 -10.66 5.98 8.88
N LYS A 161 -10.13 6.44 10.02
CA LYS A 161 -8.69 6.59 10.24
C LYS A 161 -8.32 6.39 11.71
N CYS A 162 -7.05 6.15 11.97
CA CYS A 162 -6.52 6.13 13.32
C CYS A 162 -6.41 7.55 13.87
N VAL A 163 -6.95 7.76 15.06
CA VAL A 163 -6.94 9.07 15.73
C VAL A 163 -6.50 8.91 17.17
N CYS A 164 -5.99 10.01 17.72
CA CYS A 164 -5.67 10.07 19.13
C CYS A 164 -6.94 10.21 19.99
N PRO A 165 -6.96 9.65 21.21
CA PRO A 165 -8.04 9.86 22.17
C PRO A 165 -8.35 11.34 22.39
N ALA A 166 -9.60 11.63 22.76
CA ALA A 166 -10.01 12.99 23.10
C ALA A 166 -9.08 13.57 24.19
N GLY A 167 -8.72 14.85 24.04
CA GLY A 167 -7.76 15.49 24.95
C GLY A 167 -6.29 15.17 24.65
N THR A 168 -5.97 14.52 23.53
CA THR A 168 -4.59 14.19 23.13
C THR A 168 -4.34 14.52 21.64
N SER A 169 -3.06 14.69 21.28
CA SER A 169 -2.63 14.98 19.90
C SER A 169 -1.43 14.12 19.52
N TRP A 170 -1.34 13.77 18.23
CA TRP A 170 -0.21 12.99 17.71
C TRP A 170 1.05 13.85 17.68
N LYS A 171 2.02 13.54 18.55
CA LYS A 171 3.31 14.22 18.65
C LYS A 171 4.40 13.23 18.99
N TYR A 172 5.55 13.35 18.33
CA TYR A 172 6.73 12.50 18.60
C TYR A 172 6.44 10.99 18.51
N GLY A 173 5.60 10.59 17.55
CA GLY A 173 5.26 9.17 17.32
C GLY A 173 4.29 8.55 18.34
N LYS A 174 3.65 9.35 19.20
CA LYS A 174 2.63 8.86 20.14
C LYS A 174 1.53 9.88 20.38
N CYS A 175 0.41 9.43 20.95
CA CYS A 175 -0.61 10.36 21.44
C CYS A 175 -0.16 11.02 22.75
N VAL A 176 -0.05 12.34 22.72
CA VAL A 176 0.39 13.18 23.85
C VAL A 176 -0.79 13.99 24.36
N LYS A 177 -1.04 13.95 25.68
CA LYS A 177 -2.09 14.76 26.33
C LYS A 177 -1.90 16.25 26.02
N HIS A 178 -2.99 16.93 25.75
CA HIS A 178 -2.98 18.39 25.63
C HIS A 178 -2.54 19.01 26.94
N CYS A 179 -1.62 19.95 26.84
CA CYS A 179 -1.15 20.68 28.00
C CYS A 179 -2.19 21.71 28.45
N PRO A 180 -2.27 21.99 29.76
CA PRO A 180 -3.03 23.11 30.29
C PRO A 180 -2.67 24.41 29.57
N LYS A 181 -3.61 25.35 29.54
CA LYS A 181 -3.46 26.63 28.82
C LYS A 181 -2.15 27.34 29.24
N GLY A 182 -1.31 27.64 28.25
CA GLY A 182 -0.03 28.32 28.45
C GLY A 182 1.15 27.42 28.80
N GLN A 183 0.96 26.10 28.92
CA GLN A 183 2.04 25.12 29.06
C GLN A 183 2.33 24.43 27.72
N GLU A 184 3.56 23.96 27.57
CA GLU A 184 4.04 23.21 26.42
C GLU A 184 4.51 21.82 26.85
N TYR A 185 4.28 20.83 25.99
CA TYR A 185 4.75 19.48 26.26
C TYR A 185 6.25 19.39 26.02
N ASN A 186 7.01 19.12 27.08
CA ASN A 186 8.44 18.89 26.99
C ASN A 186 8.70 17.44 26.58
N LYS A 187 9.33 17.25 25.42
CA LYS A 187 9.61 15.92 24.86
C LYS A 187 10.59 15.09 25.70
N TRP A 188 11.43 15.73 26.50
CA TRP A 188 12.48 15.10 27.30
C TRP A 188 11.98 14.68 28.68
N SER A 189 11.22 15.54 29.35
CA SER A 189 10.65 15.22 30.67
C SER A 189 9.31 14.48 30.58
N HIS A 190 8.71 14.42 29.38
CA HIS A 190 7.39 13.88 29.12
C HIS A 190 6.26 14.57 29.91
N LYS A 191 6.47 15.81 30.35
CA LYS A 191 5.53 16.59 31.15
C LYS A 191 5.16 17.90 30.46
N CYS A 192 4.00 18.43 30.82
CA CYS A 192 3.62 19.78 30.46
C CYS A 192 4.33 20.77 31.38
N GLU A 193 5.07 21.69 30.79
CA GLU A 193 5.91 22.64 31.48
C GLU A 193 5.66 24.04 30.94
N CYS A 194 5.99 25.04 31.74
CA CYS A 194 5.97 26.40 31.25
C CYS A 194 7.04 26.62 30.18
N PRO A 195 6.76 27.43 29.13
CA PRO A 195 7.73 27.77 28.10
C PRO A 195 9.05 28.28 28.68
N LYS A 196 10.15 28.14 27.92
CA LYS A 196 11.46 28.64 28.36
C LYS A 196 11.38 30.12 28.77
N GLY A 197 12.01 30.45 29.89
CA GLY A 197 11.98 31.80 30.46
C GLY A 197 10.74 32.11 31.29
N THR A 198 9.82 31.16 31.48
CA THR A 198 8.63 31.32 32.32
C THR A 198 8.60 30.27 33.45
N GLU A 199 7.80 30.52 34.48
CA GLU A 199 7.59 29.63 35.63
C GLU A 199 6.12 29.54 35.99
N TRP A 200 5.70 28.42 36.58
CA TRP A 200 4.31 28.19 36.99
C TRP A 200 4.04 28.86 38.34
N LYS A 201 3.32 29.98 38.33
CA LYS A 201 2.89 30.69 39.54
C LYS A 201 1.50 31.30 39.32
N TYR A 202 0.72 31.41 40.39
CA TYR A 202 -0.63 32.00 40.33
C TYR A 202 -1.56 31.32 39.31
N GLY A 203 -1.41 30.01 39.10
CA GLY A 203 -2.24 29.22 38.18
C GLY A 203 -1.96 29.46 36.69
N LYS A 204 -0.87 30.17 36.34
CA LYS A 204 -0.44 30.41 34.95
C LYS A 204 1.08 30.43 34.82
N CYS A 205 1.56 30.32 33.59
CA CYS A 205 2.97 30.55 33.29
C CYS A 205 3.24 32.05 33.27
N ILE A 206 4.13 32.51 34.16
CA ILE A 206 4.57 33.91 34.25
C ILE A 206 6.05 34.03 33.87
N PRO A 207 6.51 35.16 33.32
CA PRO A 207 7.93 35.39 33.07
C PRO A 207 8.78 35.22 34.34
N LYS A 208 9.89 34.49 34.25
CA LYS A 208 10.93 34.48 35.29
C LYS A 208 11.63 35.83 35.26
N CYS A 209 11.52 36.60 36.35
CA CYS A 209 12.09 37.94 36.41
C CYS A 209 13.61 37.91 36.63
N PRO A 210 14.42 38.42 35.69
CA PRO A 210 15.87 38.38 35.80
C PRO A 210 16.40 39.57 36.62
N HIS A 211 17.65 39.44 37.10
CA HIS A 211 18.46 40.54 37.61
C HIS A 211 17.81 41.44 38.66
N GLY A 212 17.22 40.83 39.71
CA GLY A 212 16.67 41.53 40.87
C GLY A 212 15.29 42.18 40.65
N GLN A 213 14.68 41.95 39.49
CA GLN A 213 13.28 42.27 39.24
C GLN A 213 12.38 41.29 39.99
N TYR A 214 11.16 41.72 40.33
CA TYR A 214 10.11 40.85 40.84
C TYR A 214 8.87 40.93 39.95
N PHE A 215 8.05 39.89 39.98
CA PHE A 215 6.81 39.87 39.20
C PHE A 215 5.72 40.63 39.94
N ASP A 216 5.25 41.72 39.35
CA ASP A 216 4.17 42.53 39.88
C ASP A 216 2.82 42.00 39.37
N LYS A 217 1.93 41.62 40.29
CA LYS A 217 0.65 40.99 39.95
C LYS A 217 -0.34 41.97 39.34
N ASP A 218 -0.28 43.24 39.74
CA ASP A 218 -1.22 44.28 39.32
C ASP A 218 -0.88 44.75 37.90
N GLN A 219 0.42 44.89 37.61
CA GLN A 219 0.92 45.28 36.28
C GLN A 219 1.16 44.09 35.35
N TRP A 220 1.08 42.86 35.86
CA TRP A 220 1.30 41.61 35.14
C TRP A 220 2.65 41.55 34.38
N LYS A 221 3.71 42.11 34.99
CA LYS A 221 5.06 42.19 34.39
C LYS A 221 6.16 42.21 35.44
N CYS A 222 7.39 41.95 35.01
CA CYS A 222 8.55 42.13 35.87
C CYS A 222 8.85 43.62 36.06
N VAL A 223 9.04 44.04 37.31
CA VAL A 223 9.35 45.42 37.68
C VAL A 223 10.49 45.47 38.69
N CYS A 224 11.14 46.62 38.80
CA CYS A 224 12.16 46.84 39.80
C CYS A 224 11.55 47.14 41.18
N PRO A 225 12.23 46.73 42.27
CA PRO A 225 11.88 47.14 43.63
C PRO A 225 11.72 48.65 43.75
N LYS A 226 10.84 49.10 44.64
CA LYS A 226 10.58 50.52 44.88
C LYS A 226 11.89 51.30 45.11
N GLY A 227 12.09 52.36 44.35
CA GLY A 227 13.29 53.21 44.42
C GLY A 227 14.42 52.82 43.47
N LYS A 228 14.34 51.66 42.79
CA LYS A 228 15.28 51.27 41.72
C LYS A 228 14.65 51.54 40.34
N ILE A 229 15.50 51.77 39.35
CA ILE A 229 15.12 51.94 37.95
C ILE A 229 15.70 50.80 37.11
N LEU A 230 15.04 50.46 36.01
CA LEU A 230 15.53 49.45 35.07
C LEU A 230 16.51 50.09 34.09
N GLU A 231 17.78 49.69 34.14
CA GLU A 231 18.83 50.16 33.24
C GLU A 231 19.56 48.95 32.65
N TYR A 232 19.63 48.86 31.32
CA TYR A 232 20.21 47.71 30.59
C TYR A 232 19.72 46.33 31.08
N GLY A 233 18.43 46.23 31.45
CA GLY A 233 17.82 44.98 31.90
C GLY A 233 18.11 44.60 33.36
N LYS A 234 18.79 45.47 34.13
CA LYS A 234 19.09 45.27 35.56
C LYS A 234 18.45 46.37 36.40
N CYS A 235 18.02 46.03 37.61
CA CYS A 235 17.54 47.04 38.55
C CYS A 235 18.71 47.71 39.25
N VAL A 236 18.89 49.01 38.99
CA VAL A 236 19.98 49.82 39.54
C VAL A 236 19.43 51.02 40.30
N CYS A 237 20.25 51.60 41.17
CA CYS A 237 19.89 52.83 41.84
C CYS A 237 19.91 54.02 40.87
N PRO A 238 18.94 54.94 40.98
CA PRO A 238 18.92 56.19 40.23
C PRO A 238 20.21 57.00 40.32
N LYS A 239 20.37 57.99 39.42
CA LYS A 239 21.55 58.86 39.37
C LYS A 239 21.86 59.48 40.75
N ASN A 240 23.15 59.50 41.09
CA ASN A 240 23.70 60.00 42.36
C ASN A 240 23.27 59.21 43.61
N GLN A 241 22.78 57.98 43.44
CA GLN A 241 22.49 57.06 44.54
C GLN A 241 23.42 55.84 44.49
N VAL A 242 23.59 55.20 45.65
CA VAL A 242 24.26 53.91 45.85
C VAL A 242 23.36 52.98 46.62
N GLU A 243 23.55 51.68 46.44
CA GLU A 243 22.81 50.67 47.19
C GLU A 243 23.47 50.43 48.55
N GLU A 244 22.76 50.74 49.62
CA GLU A 244 23.12 50.42 50.99
C GLU A 244 22.00 49.60 51.64
N TYR A 245 22.33 48.42 52.17
CA TYR A 245 21.38 47.50 52.81
C TYR A 245 20.10 47.23 51.97
N GLY A 246 20.25 47.12 50.65
CA GLY A 246 19.14 46.86 49.73
C GLY A 246 18.27 48.08 49.37
N LYS A 247 18.61 49.28 49.86
CA LYS A 247 17.92 50.55 49.56
C LYS A 247 18.85 51.50 48.82
N CYS A 248 18.28 52.34 47.96
CA CYS A 248 19.06 53.37 47.29
C CYS A 248 19.15 54.62 48.16
N VAL A 249 20.37 54.99 48.55
CA VAL A 249 20.68 56.18 49.35
C VAL A 249 21.54 57.14 48.55
N CYS A 250 21.48 58.44 48.85
CA CYS A 250 22.30 59.42 48.15
C CYS A 250 23.79 59.18 48.43
N LYS A 251 24.61 59.24 47.38
CA LYS A 251 26.07 59.21 47.50
C LYS A 251 26.56 60.33 48.42
N ASP A 252 27.74 60.13 49.02
CA ASP A 252 28.43 61.20 49.73
C ASP A 252 28.59 62.46 48.87
N GLY A 253 28.35 63.62 49.48
CA GLY A 253 28.24 64.90 48.77
C GLY A 253 26.86 65.18 48.17
N PHE A 254 25.87 64.29 48.28
CA PHE A 254 24.48 64.53 47.87
C PHE A 254 23.50 64.41 49.03
N LYS A 255 22.42 65.19 49.01
CA LYS A 255 21.30 65.12 49.96
C LYS A 255 19.99 64.83 49.21
N LEU A 256 19.06 64.16 49.86
CA LEU A 256 17.74 63.90 49.30
C LEU A 256 16.86 65.15 49.44
N GLU A 257 16.49 65.77 48.32
CA GLU A 257 15.49 66.84 48.26
C GLU A 257 14.45 66.53 47.18
N TYR A 258 13.17 66.67 47.53
CA TYR A 258 12.04 66.43 46.61
C TYR A 258 12.09 65.07 45.88
N GLY A 259 12.57 64.02 46.56
CA GLY A 259 12.69 62.68 45.99
C GLY A 259 13.86 62.49 45.02
N LYS A 260 14.78 63.45 44.89
CA LYS A 260 16.00 63.36 44.08
C LYS A 260 17.24 63.67 44.92
N CYS A 261 18.37 63.03 44.58
CA CYS A 261 19.65 63.34 45.23
C CYS A 261 20.30 64.54 44.55
N VAL A 262 20.33 65.67 45.26
CA VAL A 262 20.93 66.93 44.81
C VAL A 262 22.26 67.16 45.53
N PRO A 263 23.24 67.85 44.93
CA PRO A 263 24.50 68.16 45.59
C PRO A 263 24.29 68.87 46.94
N LYS A 264 25.03 68.48 47.97
CA LYS A 264 25.13 69.23 49.22
C LYS A 264 25.91 70.51 48.90
N CYS A 265 25.27 71.66 49.12
CA CYS A 265 25.91 72.94 48.87
C CYS A 265 26.92 73.28 49.97
N PRO A 266 28.03 73.95 49.63
CA PRO A 266 28.95 74.54 50.60
C PRO A 266 28.22 75.47 51.59
N LYS A 267 28.80 75.67 52.77
CA LYS A 267 28.23 76.58 53.80
C LYS A 267 27.96 77.96 53.17
N GLY A 268 26.73 78.45 53.32
CA GLY A 268 26.28 79.75 52.80
C GLY A 268 25.62 79.72 51.42
N GLN A 269 25.56 78.58 50.73
CA GLN A 269 24.88 78.43 49.44
C GLN A 269 23.59 77.60 49.55
N THR A 270 22.61 77.92 48.71
CA THR A 270 21.36 77.17 48.57
C THR A 270 21.28 76.50 47.20
N PHE A 271 20.70 75.31 47.15
CA PHE A 271 20.53 74.60 45.88
C PHE A 271 19.39 75.24 45.09
N ASN A 272 19.67 75.77 43.90
CA ASN A 272 18.66 76.31 43.01
C ASN A 272 18.08 75.20 42.13
N LYS A 273 16.77 74.97 42.28
CA LYS A 273 16.02 73.93 41.57
C LYS A 273 15.96 74.10 40.04
N TRP A 274 16.11 75.32 39.55
CA TRP A 274 16.02 75.66 38.12
C TRP A 274 17.36 75.58 37.42
N SER A 275 18.43 76.06 38.06
CA SER A 275 19.79 76.01 37.50
C SER A 275 20.52 74.70 37.81
N HIS A 276 19.97 73.87 38.70
CA HIS A 276 20.59 72.65 39.22
C HIS A 276 21.99 72.88 39.83
N LYS A 277 22.26 74.09 40.34
CA LYS A 277 23.54 74.52 40.91
C LYS A 277 23.34 75.09 42.30
N CYS A 278 24.43 75.10 43.08
CA CYS A 278 24.48 75.81 44.35
C CYS A 278 24.73 77.29 44.08
N GLU A 279 23.87 78.15 44.62
CA GLU A 279 23.91 79.60 44.42
C GLU A 279 23.95 80.31 45.77
N CYS A 280 24.57 81.48 45.80
CA CYS A 280 24.52 82.34 46.98
C CYS A 280 23.13 82.96 47.11
N PRO A 281 22.57 83.07 48.34
CA PRO A 281 21.35 83.82 48.56
C PRO A 281 21.53 85.27 48.10
N LYS A 282 20.56 85.79 47.36
CA LYS A 282 20.56 87.18 46.85
C LYS A 282 20.75 88.16 48.00
N GLY A 283 21.82 88.96 47.97
CA GLY A 283 22.13 89.98 48.97
C GLY A 283 23.31 89.68 49.91
N THR A 284 24.15 88.67 49.64
CA THR A 284 25.35 88.39 50.44
C THR A 284 26.60 89.00 49.79
N GLU A 285 27.01 90.17 50.27
CA GLU A 285 28.37 90.72 50.03
C GLU A 285 29.33 90.14 51.08
N TRP A 286 30.49 89.66 50.63
CA TRP A 286 31.56 89.23 51.53
C TRP A 286 32.25 90.49 52.11
N LYS A 287 32.40 90.57 53.44
CA LYS A 287 33.39 91.43 54.08
C LYS A 287 34.75 90.75 54.10
#